data_AF-A0AAW0IC67-F1
#
_entry.id   AF-A0AAW0IC67-F1
#
_cell.length_a   1.000
_cell.length_b   1.000
_cell.length_c   1.000
_cell.angle_alpha   90.00
_cell.angle_beta   90.00
_cell.angle_gamma   90.00
#
_symmetry.space_group_name_H-M   'P 1'
#
loop_
_entity.id
_entity.type
_entity.pdbx_description
1 polymer ?
#
loop_
_entity_poly.entity_id
_entity_poly.type
_entity_poly.pdbx_seq_one_letter_code
_entity_poly.pdbx_strand_id
1 'polypeptide(L)'
;MESGRLPPPPGFSISEIKNKQLRHLMFTRWKQQQRKEKLAAKKKLKKERGALGDKAPPKAVPKTNNNQRVYDETTVDPNDEEVTYDEATDKFASYFNRQTSPKILITTSDRPQGRTVRLCEQLSTVILDSRVYYRRGLALKKIIPQCIARDSQT
;
A
#
# COMPACT_ATOMS: atom_id res chain seq x y z
N MET A 1 -13.92 -37.19 -37.95
CA MET A 1 -14.96 -36.35 -38.57
C MET A 1 -14.77 -34.93 -38.05
N GLU A 2 -14.12 -34.12 -38.87
CA GLU A 2 -13.72 -32.75 -38.59
C GLU A 2 -14.96 -31.86 -38.63
N SER A 3 -15.43 -31.42 -37.46
CA SER A 3 -16.61 -30.55 -37.38
C SER A 3 -16.22 -29.13 -37.76
N GLY A 4 -16.32 -28.86 -39.07
CA GLY A 4 -16.27 -27.52 -39.64
C GLY A 4 -17.36 -26.65 -39.04
N ARG A 5 -16.99 -25.77 -38.11
CA ARG A 5 -17.75 -24.56 -37.84
C ARG A 5 -16.98 -23.41 -38.45
N LEU A 6 -17.60 -22.81 -39.47
CA LEU A 6 -17.12 -21.59 -40.10
C LEU A 6 -16.77 -20.56 -39.02
N PRO A 7 -15.63 -19.86 -39.14
CA PRO A 7 -15.32 -18.76 -38.24
C PRO A 7 -16.47 -17.74 -38.30
N PRO A 8 -16.83 -17.13 -37.16
CA PRO A 8 -17.89 -16.13 -37.15
C PRO A 8 -17.54 -14.99 -38.12
N PRO A 9 -18.56 -14.41 -38.80
CA PRO A 9 -18.34 -13.36 -39.79
C PRO A 9 -17.64 -12.14 -39.18
N PRO A 10 -16.86 -11.39 -39.97
CA PRO A 10 -16.15 -10.20 -39.49
C PRO A 10 -17.15 -9.18 -38.94
N GLY A 11 -16.97 -8.78 -37.68
CA GLY A 11 -17.85 -7.86 -36.96
C GLY A 11 -18.76 -8.52 -35.89
N PHE A 12 -18.84 -9.84 -35.83
CA PHE A 12 -19.65 -10.53 -34.81
C PHE A 12 -19.04 -10.40 -33.41
N SER A 13 -19.71 -9.70 -32.49
CA SER A 13 -19.26 -9.63 -31.10
C SER A 13 -19.75 -10.85 -30.31
N ILE A 14 -18.87 -11.47 -29.52
CA ILE A 14 -19.23 -12.64 -28.67
C ILE A 14 -20.41 -12.29 -27.75
N SER A 15 -20.58 -11.02 -27.38
CA SER A 15 -21.68 -10.51 -26.56
C SER A 15 -23.07 -10.66 -27.20
N GLU A 16 -23.16 -10.71 -28.54
CA GLU A 16 -24.43 -10.87 -29.28
C GLU A 16 -25.00 -12.30 -29.20
N ILE A 17 -24.21 -13.31 -28.79
CA ILE A 17 -24.66 -14.71 -28.68
C ILE A 17 -25.66 -14.84 -27.52
N LYS A 18 -26.96 -14.92 -27.80
CA LYS A 18 -27.99 -15.07 -26.75
C LYS A 18 -27.76 -16.30 -25.84
N ASN A 19 -27.36 -17.45 -26.40
CA ASN A 19 -27.10 -18.67 -25.63
C ASN A 19 -25.85 -18.56 -24.74
N LYS A 20 -26.02 -18.65 -23.41
CA LYS A 20 -24.95 -18.54 -22.40
C LYS A 20 -23.83 -19.58 -22.56
N GLN A 21 -24.18 -20.85 -22.86
CA GLN A 21 -23.21 -21.94 -22.99
C GLN A 21 -22.32 -21.73 -24.22
N LEU A 22 -22.93 -21.43 -25.37
CA LEU A 22 -22.19 -21.12 -26.60
C LEU A 22 -21.36 -19.84 -26.45
N ARG A 23 -21.90 -18.81 -25.79
CA ARG A 23 -21.19 -17.56 -25.51
C ARG A 23 -19.94 -17.79 -24.68
N HIS A 24 -20.06 -18.58 -23.61
CA HIS A 24 -18.94 -18.92 -22.74
C HIS A 24 -17.86 -19.75 -23.47
N LEU A 25 -18.27 -20.73 -24.28
CA LEU A 25 -17.35 -21.55 -25.08
C LEU A 25 -16.55 -20.68 -26.07
N MET A 26 -17.24 -19.81 -26.82
CA MET A 26 -16.60 -18.90 -27.77
C MET A 26 -15.67 -17.91 -27.07
N PHE A 27 -16.07 -17.35 -25.92
CA PHE A 27 -15.23 -16.45 -25.12
C PHE A 27 -13.95 -17.11 -24.62
N THR A 28 -14.04 -18.36 -24.16
CA THR A 28 -12.88 -19.13 -23.70
C THR A 28 -11.93 -19.44 -24.86
N ARG A 29 -12.45 -19.85 -26.02
CA ARG A 29 -11.65 -20.10 -27.23
C ARG A 29 -10.95 -18.82 -27.71
N TRP A 30 -11.67 -17.70 -27.72
CA TRP A 30 -11.12 -16.39 -28.05
C TRP A 30 -9.99 -15.99 -27.07
N LYS A 31 -10.19 -16.13 -25.75
CA LYS A 31 -9.14 -15.86 -24.76
C LYS A 31 -7.90 -16.73 -24.96
N GLN A 32 -8.06 -18.01 -25.33
CA GLN A 32 -6.94 -18.90 -25.65
C GLN A 32 -6.17 -18.42 -26.88
N GLN A 33 -6.89 -18.00 -27.93
CA GLN A 33 -6.29 -17.46 -29.15
C GLN A 33 -5.51 -16.16 -28.85
N GLN A 34 -6.10 -15.20 -28.13
CA GLN A 34 -5.42 -13.97 -27.70
C GLN A 34 -4.15 -14.28 -26.88
N ARG A 35 -4.19 -15.29 -26.00
CA ARG A 35 -3.02 -15.71 -25.22
C ARG A 35 -1.91 -16.27 -26.12
N LYS A 36 -2.24 -17.09 -27.12
CA LYS A 36 -1.27 -17.63 -28.08
C LYS A 36 -0.62 -16.51 -28.90
N GLU A 37 -1.41 -15.57 -29.39
CA GLU A 37 -0.93 -14.41 -30.16
C GLU A 37 -0.02 -13.50 -29.33
N LYS A 38 -0.41 -13.18 -28.08
CA LYS A 38 0.43 -12.42 -27.14
C LYS A 38 1.77 -13.12 -26.87
N LEU A 39 1.75 -14.44 -26.70
CA LEU A 39 2.97 -15.21 -26.47
C LEU A 39 3.88 -15.23 -27.71
N ALA A 40 3.30 -15.40 -28.90
CA ALA A 40 4.02 -15.36 -30.16
C ALA A 40 4.66 -13.97 -30.40
N ALA A 41 3.92 -12.90 -30.16
CA ALA A 41 4.43 -11.52 -30.24
C ALA A 41 5.58 -11.28 -29.26
N LYS A 42 5.45 -11.73 -28.00
CA LYS A 42 6.53 -11.64 -27.00
C LYS A 42 7.78 -12.42 -27.43
N LYS A 43 7.62 -13.59 -28.06
CA LYS A 43 8.74 -14.39 -28.57
C LYS A 43 9.45 -13.70 -29.76
N LYS A 44 8.69 -13.09 -30.68
CA LYS A 44 9.23 -12.30 -31.80
C LYS A 44 10.03 -11.10 -31.29
N LEU A 45 9.45 -10.30 -30.40
CA LEU A 45 10.12 -9.14 -29.80
C LEU A 45 11.39 -9.53 -29.03
N LYS A 46 11.39 -10.67 -28.32
CA LYS A 46 12.58 -11.18 -27.64
C LYS A 46 13.70 -11.55 -28.63
N LYS A 47 13.34 -12.14 -29.78
CA LYS A 47 14.30 -12.50 -30.84
C LYS A 47 14.88 -11.26 -31.51
N GLU A 48 14.04 -10.29 -31.85
CA GLU A 48 14.44 -9.00 -32.44
C GLU A 48 15.37 -8.22 -31.51
N ARG A 49 15.03 -8.14 -30.21
CA ARG A 49 15.91 -7.54 -29.20
C ARG A 49 17.26 -8.26 -29.08
N GLY A 50 17.27 -9.59 -29.13
CA GLY A 50 18.51 -10.36 -29.11
C GLY A 50 19.40 -10.10 -30.33
N ALA A 51 18.80 -9.96 -31.51
CA ALA A 51 19.52 -9.66 -32.75
C ALA A 51 20.06 -8.23 -32.81
N LEU A 52 19.35 -7.27 -32.20
CA LEU A 52 19.68 -5.85 -32.25
C LEU A 52 20.63 -5.40 -31.12
N GLY A 53 20.83 -6.23 -30.09
CA GLY A 53 21.79 -6.02 -29.01
C GLY A 53 21.63 -4.65 -28.35
N ASP A 54 22.70 -3.85 -28.35
CA ASP A 54 22.75 -2.52 -27.73
C ASP A 54 21.92 -1.45 -28.47
N LYS A 55 21.54 -1.71 -29.72
CA LYS A 55 20.63 -0.82 -30.50
C LYS A 55 19.16 -1.14 -30.24
N ALA A 56 18.85 -2.09 -29.36
CA ALA A 56 17.48 -2.52 -29.11
C ALA A 56 16.68 -1.43 -28.37
N PRO A 57 15.41 -1.19 -28.77
CA PRO A 57 14.54 -0.26 -28.06
C PRO A 57 14.42 -0.64 -26.57
N PRO A 58 14.49 0.33 -25.65
CA PRO A 58 14.38 0.09 -24.22
C PRO A 58 13.02 -0.53 -23.89
N LYS A 59 12.99 -1.35 -22.81
CA LYS A 59 11.74 -2.03 -22.42
C LYS A 59 10.77 -0.97 -21.91
N ALA A 60 9.55 -0.96 -22.45
CA ALA A 60 8.49 -0.12 -21.89
C ALA A 60 8.32 -0.44 -20.40
N VAL A 61 8.48 0.59 -19.56
CA VAL A 61 8.26 0.50 -18.12
C VAL A 61 6.76 0.30 -17.90
N PRO A 62 6.33 -0.69 -17.09
CA PRO A 62 4.93 -0.89 -16.81
C PRO A 62 4.33 0.32 -16.10
N LYS A 63 3.14 0.71 -16.54
CA LYS A 63 2.32 1.72 -15.86
C LYS A 63 1.74 1.09 -14.59
N THR A 64 2.30 1.42 -13.43
CA THR A 64 1.82 0.99 -12.10
C THR A 64 1.16 2.17 -11.39
N ASN A 65 0.26 1.92 -10.43
CA ASN A 65 -0.41 2.99 -9.68
C ASN A 65 0.58 3.96 -9.02
N ASN A 66 1.72 3.45 -8.53
CA ASN A 66 2.78 4.29 -7.95
C ASN A 66 3.47 5.19 -8.99
N ASN A 67 3.78 4.65 -10.18
CA ASN A 67 4.41 5.41 -11.26
C ASN A 67 3.45 6.42 -11.92
N GLN A 68 2.15 6.18 -11.80
CA GLN A 68 1.11 7.05 -12.34
C GLN A 68 0.47 7.94 -11.28
N ARG A 69 1.10 8.07 -10.11
CA ARG A 69 0.61 8.97 -9.07
C ARG A 69 0.60 10.39 -9.64
N VAL A 70 -0.55 11.05 -9.51
CA VAL A 70 -0.68 12.46 -9.86
C VAL A 70 0.23 13.24 -8.93
N TYR A 71 1.01 14.17 -9.49
CA TYR A 71 1.85 15.04 -8.68
C TYR A 71 0.99 15.83 -7.70
N ASP A 72 1.43 15.86 -6.45
CA ASP A 72 0.76 16.53 -5.34
C ASP A 72 1.72 17.58 -4.81
N GLU A 73 1.26 18.83 -4.73
CA GLU A 73 2.04 19.98 -4.28
C GLU A 73 2.53 19.82 -2.84
N THR A 74 1.87 18.99 -2.02
CA THR A 74 2.30 18.71 -0.64
C THR A 74 3.43 17.66 -0.55
N THR A 75 3.92 17.17 -1.69
CA THR A 75 5.06 16.24 -1.69
C THR A 75 6.34 16.98 -1.34
N VAL A 76 6.90 16.65 -0.18
CA VAL A 76 8.13 17.25 0.35
C VAL A 76 9.32 16.97 -0.57
N ASP A 77 10.02 18.03 -1.00
CA ASP A 77 11.35 17.91 -1.60
C ASP A 77 12.39 17.73 -0.47
N PRO A 78 13.20 16.67 -0.48
CA PRO A 78 14.23 16.45 0.55
C PRO A 78 15.27 17.56 0.68
N ASN A 79 15.40 18.45 -0.32
CA ASN A 79 16.37 19.55 -0.30
C ASN A 79 15.73 20.92 0.05
N ASP A 80 14.46 20.93 0.43
CA ASP A 80 13.76 22.16 0.79
C ASP A 80 14.22 22.67 2.16
N GLU A 81 14.87 23.84 2.17
CA GLU A 81 15.40 24.46 3.39
C GLU A 81 14.27 24.86 4.37
N GLU A 82 13.08 25.23 3.85
CA GLU A 82 11.93 25.61 4.68
C GLU A 82 11.48 24.44 5.56
N VAL A 83 11.39 23.24 4.97
CA VAL A 83 11.01 22.01 5.66
C VAL A 83 12.00 21.66 6.76
N THR A 84 13.31 21.80 6.49
CA THR A 84 14.33 21.51 7.51
C THR A 84 14.26 22.44 8.71
N TYR A 85 13.93 23.72 8.48
CA TYR A 85 13.78 24.69 9.56
C TYR A 85 12.53 24.42 10.41
N ASP A 86 11.43 24.06 9.74
CA ASP A 86 10.19 23.67 10.40
C ASP A 86 10.36 22.40 11.25
N GLU A 87 11.02 21.38 10.71
CA GLU A 87 11.35 20.14 11.44
C GLU A 87 12.24 20.41 12.67
N ALA A 88 13.20 21.34 12.55
CA ALA A 88 14.10 21.69 13.63
C ALA A 88 13.43 22.50 14.75
N THR A 89 12.38 23.27 14.43
CA THR A 89 11.67 24.15 15.38
C THR A 89 10.40 23.49 15.95
N ASP A 90 10.01 22.32 15.42
CA ASP A 90 8.82 21.60 15.88
C ASP A 90 8.93 21.12 17.35
N LYS A 91 7.76 20.94 17.96
CA LYS A 91 7.60 20.43 19.34
C LYS A 91 8.24 19.06 19.53
N PHE A 92 8.32 18.25 18.47
CA PHE A 92 8.94 16.92 18.51
C PHE A 92 10.39 16.90 18.02
N ALA A 93 11.00 18.05 17.69
CA ALA A 93 12.38 18.12 17.22
C ALA A 93 13.36 17.45 18.19
N SER A 94 13.21 17.69 19.51
CA SER A 94 14.05 17.07 20.54
C SER A 94 13.96 15.53 20.56
N TYR A 95 12.78 14.99 20.25
CA TYR A 95 12.55 13.55 20.17
C TYR A 95 13.19 12.94 18.92
N PHE A 96 12.99 13.55 17.74
CA PHE A 96 13.57 13.07 16.49
C PHE A 96 15.11 13.21 16.47
N ASN A 97 15.65 14.24 17.12
CA ASN A 97 17.07 14.43 17.33
C ASN A 97 17.66 13.56 18.45
N ARG A 98 16.86 12.66 19.05
CA ARG A 98 17.25 11.74 20.14
C ARG A 98 17.84 12.44 21.36
N GLN A 99 17.49 13.71 21.59
CA GLN A 99 17.94 14.50 22.73
C GLN A 99 17.15 14.14 23.99
N THR A 100 15.90 13.71 23.83
CA THR A 100 15.01 13.29 24.92
C THR A 100 14.47 11.88 24.64
N SER A 101 14.50 11.00 25.65
CA SER A 101 13.81 9.71 25.58
C SER A 101 12.32 9.91 25.90
N PRO A 102 11.40 9.43 25.05
CA PRO A 102 9.97 9.61 25.30
C PRO A 102 9.52 8.75 26.47
N LYS A 103 8.77 9.33 27.41
CA LYS A 103 8.07 8.56 28.45
C LYS A 103 6.62 8.39 28.04
N ILE A 104 6.20 7.15 27.81
CA ILE A 104 4.89 6.87 27.21
C ILE A 104 3.96 6.21 28.23
N LEU A 105 2.77 6.77 28.42
CA LEU A 105 1.71 6.14 29.21
C LEU A 105 0.63 5.60 28.27
N ILE A 106 0.53 4.28 28.20
CA ILE A 106 -0.56 3.59 27.49
C ILE A 106 -1.74 3.47 28.45
N THR A 107 -2.85 4.12 28.12
CA THR A 107 -4.09 4.03 28.90
C THR A 107 -5.23 3.48 28.06
N THR A 108 -6.26 3.00 28.74
CA THR A 108 -7.47 2.48 28.10
C THR A 108 -8.65 3.42 28.29
N SER A 109 -9.72 3.19 27.51
CA SER A 109 -11.05 3.68 27.86
C SER A 109 -11.51 3.17 29.23
N ASP A 110 -12.60 3.74 29.74
CA ASP A 110 -13.19 3.21 30.97
C ASP A 110 -13.77 1.80 30.73
N ARG A 111 -13.59 0.90 31.70
CA ARG A 111 -14.02 -0.52 31.63
C ARG A 111 -13.63 -1.22 30.32
N PRO A 112 -12.32 -1.35 30.01
CA PRO A 112 -11.88 -2.00 28.77
C PRO A 112 -12.22 -3.49 28.76
N GLN A 113 -12.50 -4.01 27.56
CA GLN A 113 -12.65 -5.46 27.37
C GLN A 113 -11.30 -6.16 27.45
N GLY A 114 -11.31 -7.46 27.79
CA GLY A 114 -10.08 -8.25 27.93
C GLY A 114 -9.19 -8.28 26.68
N ARG A 115 -9.76 -8.15 25.47
CA ARG A 115 -8.97 -8.03 24.23
C ARG A 115 -8.16 -6.73 24.18
N THR A 116 -8.78 -5.62 24.57
CA THR A 116 -8.11 -4.30 24.63
C THR A 116 -7.01 -4.29 25.69
N VAL A 117 -7.25 -4.93 26.84
CA VAL A 117 -6.25 -5.10 27.89
C VAL A 117 -5.01 -5.84 27.36
N ARG A 118 -5.21 -6.99 26.70
CA ARG A 118 -4.12 -7.74 26.07
C ARG A 118 -3.40 -6.94 25.00
N LEU A 119 -4.12 -6.15 24.20
CA LEU A 119 -3.51 -5.28 23.21
C LEU A 119 -2.60 -4.23 23.87
N CYS A 120 -3.01 -3.62 24.97
CA CYS A 120 -2.18 -2.64 25.69
C CYS A 120 -0.89 -3.27 26.24
N GLU A 121 -0.97 -4.50 26.74
CA GLU A 121 0.21 -5.26 27.19
C GLU A 121 1.14 -5.59 26.02
N GLN A 122 0.60 -5.97 24.86
CA GLN A 122 1.38 -6.20 23.64
C GLN A 122 2.01 -4.90 23.12
N LEU A 123 1.30 -3.78 23.18
CA LEU A 123 1.85 -2.48 22.79
C LEU A 123 3.01 -2.08 23.71
N SER A 124 2.93 -2.42 25.00
CA SER A 124 4.04 -2.13 25.93
C SER A 124 5.30 -2.94 25.68
N THR A 125 5.21 -4.07 24.97
CA THR A 125 6.38 -4.86 24.57
C THR A 125 7.03 -4.34 23.28
N VAL A 126 6.27 -3.64 22.43
CA VAL A 126 6.77 -3.07 21.17
C VAL A 126 7.32 -1.65 21.38
N ILE A 127 6.66 -0.85 22.22
CA ILE A 127 7.01 0.55 22.46
C ILE A 127 7.96 0.65 23.67
N LEU A 128 9.17 1.12 23.43
CA LEU A 128 10.18 1.35 24.47
C LEU A 128 9.71 2.41 25.48
N ASP A 129 10.18 2.28 26.73
CA ASP A 129 9.89 3.20 27.85
C ASP A 129 8.38 3.50 28.06
N SER A 130 7.54 2.53 27.69
CA SER A 130 6.10 2.63 27.84
C SER A 130 5.62 1.93 29.12
N ARG A 131 4.56 2.49 29.73
CA ARG A 131 3.90 1.92 30.92
C ARG A 131 2.41 1.83 30.68
N VAL A 132 1.81 0.71 31.07
CA VAL A 132 0.36 0.52 30.97
C VAL A 132 -0.32 0.94 32.27
N TYR A 133 -1.33 1.81 32.18
CA TYR A 133 -2.17 2.19 33.32
C TYR A 133 -3.63 2.28 32.93
N TYR A 134 -4.48 1.53 33.65
CA TYR A 134 -5.91 1.52 33.37
C TYR A 134 -6.62 2.73 33.97
N ARG A 135 -7.44 3.39 33.15
CA ARG A 135 -8.13 4.64 33.52
C ARG A 135 -9.10 4.49 34.71
N ARG A 136 -9.73 3.33 34.89
CA ARG A 136 -10.62 2.99 36.03
C ARG A 136 -11.58 4.13 36.44
N GLY A 137 -12.26 4.75 35.48
CA GLY A 137 -13.21 5.85 35.73
C GLY A 137 -12.61 7.24 36.02
N LEU A 138 -11.27 7.40 36.03
CA LEU A 138 -10.62 8.70 36.26
C LEU A 138 -10.82 9.65 35.06
N ALA A 139 -11.12 10.93 35.32
CA ALA A 139 -11.18 11.94 34.26
C ALA A 139 -9.77 12.25 33.72
N LEU A 140 -9.63 12.44 32.41
CA LEU A 140 -8.34 12.81 31.79
C LEU A 140 -7.75 14.09 32.39
N LYS A 141 -8.59 15.05 32.76
CA LYS A 141 -8.20 16.28 33.47
C LYS A 141 -7.44 16.02 34.77
N LYS A 142 -7.61 14.85 35.42
CA LYS A 142 -6.86 14.45 36.62
C LYS A 142 -5.60 13.66 36.28
N ILE A 143 -5.64 12.85 35.22
CA ILE A 143 -4.52 11.99 34.80
C ILE A 143 -3.40 12.84 34.18
N ILE A 144 -3.73 13.82 33.34
CA ILE A 144 -2.73 14.64 32.63
C ILE A 144 -1.79 15.37 33.61
N PRO A 145 -2.27 16.11 34.62
CA PRO A 145 -1.39 16.74 35.61
C PRO A 145 -0.51 15.74 36.37
N GLN A 146 -1.02 14.55 36.68
CA GLN A 146 -0.24 13.50 37.33
C GLN A 146 0.88 12.98 36.43
N CYS A 147 0.64 12.86 35.13
CA CYS A 147 1.66 12.46 34.17
C CYS A 147 2.75 13.52 34.04
N ILE A 148 2.36 14.81 33.97
CA ILE A 148 3.30 15.93 33.92
C ILE A 148 4.17 15.97 35.19
N ALA A 149 3.55 15.84 36.37
CA ALA A 149 4.29 15.79 37.62
C ALA A 149 5.28 14.62 37.69
N ARG A 150 4.89 13.44 37.18
CA ARG A 150 5.76 12.26 37.16
C ARG A 150 6.85 12.34 36.09
N ASP A 151 6.67 13.15 35.05
CA ASP A 151 7.72 13.36 34.05
C ASP A 151 8.91 14.16 34.63
N SER A 152 8.63 15.09 35.54
CA SER A 152 9.66 15.87 36.25
C SER A 152 10.42 15.11 37.36
N GLN A 153 9.96 13.91 37.74
CA GLN A 153 10.61 13.06 38.73
C GLN A 153 11.47 12.01 38.00
N THR A 154 12.76 12.28 37.98
CA THR A 154 13.84 11.38 37.50
C THR A 154 13.79 10.03 38.21
#